data_AF-A0A0F9RXM1-F1
#
_entry.id   AF-A0A0F9RXM1-F1
#
_cell.length_a   1.000
_cell.length_b   1.000
_cell.length_c   1.000
_cell.angle_alpha   90.00
_cell.angle_beta   90.00
_cell.angle_gamma   90.00
#
_symmetry.space_group_name_H-M   'P 1'
#
loop_
_entity.id
_entity.type
_entity.pdbx_description
1 polymer ?
#
loop_
_entity_poly.entity_id
_entity_poly.type
_entity_poly.pdbx_seq_one_letter_code
_entity_poly.pdbx_strand_id
1 'polypeptide(L)'
;MGVLPSNQVAASIRGTDGSDGFPNVAGHENPDAILIAELEAAGICHYSAEWLRKDKSEVKAGVRGMLDPSGWGFHRAWYYWVADGPGIPPEDAQKLYDEFGAEVRIQGHCGCPGPGYCMGFAVGSYHADTPRGLKALADTIKGILARNGHEVVPLPVTASMESGRQEEGTDDGG
;
A
#
# COMPACT_ATOMS: atom_id res chain seq x y z
N MET A 1 -22.28 14.47 -10.60
CA MET A 1 -20.96 14.30 -9.96
C MET A 1 -19.95 14.13 -11.06
N GLY A 2 -19.02 15.08 -11.23
CA GLY A 2 -18.05 15.07 -12.32
C GLY A 2 -16.83 14.24 -11.94
N VAL A 3 -16.55 13.19 -12.70
CA VAL A 3 -15.27 12.46 -12.63
C VAL A 3 -14.20 13.40 -13.18
N LEU A 4 -13.14 13.64 -12.40
CA LEU A 4 -12.01 14.45 -12.87
C LEU A 4 -11.29 13.69 -14.00
N PRO A 5 -10.91 14.37 -15.11
CA PRO A 5 -10.21 13.72 -16.22
C PRO A 5 -8.84 13.20 -15.78
N SER A 6 -8.45 12.04 -16.32
CA SER A 6 -7.24 11.27 -15.96
C SER A 6 -5.92 12.04 -16.00
N ASN A 7 -5.89 13.19 -16.69
CA ASN A 7 -4.71 14.05 -16.77
C ASN A 7 -4.48 14.95 -15.54
N GLN A 8 -5.50 15.21 -14.71
CA GLN A 8 -5.34 15.95 -13.46
C GLN A 8 -4.84 15.07 -12.30
N VAL A 9 -5.12 13.77 -12.35
CA VAL A 9 -4.60 12.80 -11.37
C VAL A 9 -3.07 12.69 -11.50
N ALA A 10 -2.55 12.64 -12.72
CA ALA A 10 -1.11 12.55 -12.98
C ALA A 10 -0.31 13.78 -12.50
N ALA A 11 -0.93 14.97 -12.46
CA ALA A 11 -0.30 16.18 -11.91
C ALA A 11 -0.27 16.18 -10.37
N SER A 12 -1.21 15.47 -9.73
CA SER A 12 -1.28 15.30 -8.27
C SER A 12 -0.34 14.23 -7.72
N ILE A 13 0.24 13.38 -8.57
CA ILE A 13 1.21 12.34 -8.18
C ILE A 13 2.60 12.95 -7.94
N ARG A 14 2.90 14.11 -8.55
CA ARG A 14 4.03 14.95 -8.11
C ARG A 14 3.58 15.69 -6.87
N GLY A 15 4.30 15.58 -5.76
CA GLY A 15 4.06 16.44 -4.60
C GLY A 15 3.83 17.88 -5.07
N THR A 16 2.80 18.54 -4.56
CA THR A 16 2.39 19.89 -4.99
C THR A 16 3.47 20.97 -4.79
N ASP A 17 4.61 20.59 -4.21
CA ASP A 17 5.82 21.38 -3.96
C ASP A 17 7.00 21.04 -4.88
N GLY A 18 6.82 20.12 -5.84
CA GLY A 18 7.92 19.64 -6.70
C GLY A 18 8.83 18.61 -6.01
N SER A 19 8.43 18.06 -4.86
CA SER A 19 9.13 16.94 -4.23
C SER A 19 8.80 15.60 -4.90
N ASP A 20 9.80 14.71 -4.94
CA ASP A 20 9.66 13.33 -5.44
C ASP A 20 8.89 12.41 -4.45
N GLY A 21 8.31 12.96 -3.39
CA GLY A 21 7.59 12.25 -2.32
C GLY A 21 6.07 12.26 -2.52
N PHE A 22 5.36 11.48 -1.71
CA PHE A 22 3.90 11.49 -1.72
C PHE A 22 3.33 12.71 -0.98
N PRO A 23 2.15 13.23 -1.36
CA PRO A 23 1.50 14.30 -0.63
C PRO A 23 1.11 13.87 0.79
N ASN A 24 1.23 14.76 1.77
CA ASN A 24 0.71 14.51 3.10
C ASN A 24 -0.83 14.52 3.06
N VAL A 25 -1.46 13.41 3.43
CA VAL A 25 -2.92 13.23 3.43
C VAL A 25 -3.50 13.05 4.84
N ALA A 26 -2.72 13.33 5.88
CA ALA A 26 -3.23 13.32 7.25
C ALA A 26 -4.37 14.34 7.42
N GLY A 27 -5.47 13.91 8.02
CA GLY A 27 -6.65 14.75 8.22
C GLY A 27 -7.50 15.03 6.97
N HIS A 28 -7.15 14.50 5.79
CA HIS A 28 -8.02 14.57 4.61
C HIS A 28 -9.28 13.71 4.82
N GLU A 29 -10.46 14.25 4.48
CA GLU A 29 -11.74 13.55 4.69
C GLU A 29 -11.93 12.34 3.76
N ASN A 30 -11.39 12.39 2.54
CA ASN A 30 -11.49 11.27 1.59
C ASN A 30 -10.26 11.18 0.66
N PRO A 31 -9.15 10.60 1.12
CA PRO A 31 -7.92 10.50 0.32
C PRO A 31 -7.93 9.31 -0.66
N ASP A 32 -8.98 8.49 -0.69
CA ASP A 32 -8.99 7.17 -1.34
C ASP A 32 -8.55 7.18 -2.81
N ALA A 33 -9.01 8.17 -3.60
CA ALA A 33 -8.64 8.26 -5.01
C ALA A 33 -7.12 8.46 -5.23
N ILE A 34 -6.46 9.20 -4.34
CA ILE A 34 -5.00 9.41 -4.37
C ILE A 34 -4.30 8.09 -4.04
N LEU A 35 -4.76 7.42 -2.98
CA LEU A 35 -4.16 6.17 -2.49
C LEU A 35 -4.30 5.04 -3.53
N ILE A 36 -5.45 4.93 -4.19
CA ILE A 36 -5.67 3.97 -5.28
C ILE A 36 -4.67 4.22 -6.40
N ALA A 37 -4.52 5.47 -6.86
CA ALA A 37 -3.59 5.81 -7.93
C ALA A 37 -2.13 5.50 -7.57
N GLU A 38 -1.72 5.78 -6.33
CA GLU A 38 -0.37 5.47 -5.83
C GLU A 38 -0.09 3.95 -5.80
N LEU A 39 -1.05 3.15 -5.31
CA LEU A 39 -0.95 1.69 -5.27
C LEU A 39 -0.92 1.09 -6.68
N GLU A 40 -1.81 1.54 -7.57
CA GLU A 40 -1.85 1.10 -8.97
C GLU A 40 -0.56 1.42 -9.70
N ALA A 41 0.02 2.61 -9.49
CA ALA A 41 1.31 3.00 -10.07
C ALA A 41 2.47 2.11 -9.60
N ALA A 42 2.41 1.57 -8.37
CA ALA A 42 3.34 0.58 -7.85
C ALA A 42 3.00 -0.87 -8.27
N GLY A 43 1.90 -1.06 -9.01
CA GLY A 43 1.37 -2.38 -9.37
C GLY A 43 0.92 -3.19 -8.15
N ILE A 44 0.43 -2.53 -7.11
CA ILE A 44 -0.10 -3.16 -5.90
C ILE A 44 -1.62 -3.22 -6.02
N CYS A 45 -2.20 -4.40 -5.81
CA CYS A 45 -3.66 -4.55 -5.77
C CYS A 45 -4.20 -3.82 -4.55
N HIS A 46 -5.43 -3.32 -4.61
CA HIS A 46 -6.06 -2.63 -3.49
C HIS A 46 -7.46 -3.18 -3.26
N TYR A 47 -7.93 -3.03 -2.03
CA TYR A 47 -9.33 -3.24 -1.69
C TYR A 47 -9.84 -2.04 -0.91
N SER A 48 -11.15 -1.81 -1.03
CA SER A 48 -11.83 -0.70 -0.38
C SER A 48 -12.91 -1.23 0.56
N ALA A 49 -12.97 -0.70 1.77
CA ALA A 49 -14.04 -1.00 2.70
C ALA A 49 -14.26 0.14 3.70
N GLU A 50 -15.52 0.54 3.88
CA GLU A 50 -15.88 1.69 4.73
C GLU A 50 -15.49 1.50 6.21
N TRP A 51 -15.43 0.26 6.68
CA TRP A 51 -15.01 -0.03 8.04
C TRP A 51 -13.53 0.31 8.30
N LEU A 52 -12.68 0.35 7.27
CA LEU A 52 -11.28 0.77 7.40
C LEU A 52 -11.14 2.23 7.84
N ARG A 53 -12.09 3.09 7.46
CA ARG A 53 -12.09 4.51 7.88
C ARG A 53 -12.32 4.68 9.38
N LYS A 54 -12.92 3.68 10.03
CA LYS A 54 -13.21 3.72 11.46
C LYS A 54 -11.98 3.38 12.31
N ASP A 55 -10.90 2.90 11.69
CA ASP A 55 -9.65 2.68 12.38
C ASP A 55 -9.12 3.98 12.98
N LYS A 56 -8.43 3.89 14.12
CA LYS A 56 -7.76 5.02 14.78
C LYS A 56 -6.44 5.39 14.08
N SER A 57 -6.36 5.23 12.76
CA SER A 57 -5.25 5.70 11.95
C SER A 57 -5.31 7.22 11.78
N GLU A 58 -4.15 7.81 11.52
CA GLU A 58 -3.97 9.24 11.26
C GLU A 58 -4.52 9.64 9.87
N VAL A 59 -4.62 8.68 8.96
CA VAL A 59 -5.26 8.82 7.66
C VAL A 59 -6.55 7.99 7.65
N LYS A 60 -7.70 8.66 7.53
CA LYS A 60 -9.04 8.02 7.49
C LYS A 60 -9.36 7.44 6.11
N ALA A 61 -8.50 6.56 5.63
CA ALA A 61 -8.63 5.93 4.33
C ALA A 61 -9.58 4.72 4.36
N GLY A 62 -10.41 4.60 3.33
CA GLY A 62 -11.21 3.41 3.07
C GLY A 62 -10.46 2.36 2.26
N VAL A 63 -9.18 2.60 1.93
CA VAL A 63 -8.38 1.82 0.98
C VAL A 63 -7.14 1.23 1.67
N ARG A 64 -6.83 -0.04 1.38
CA ARG A 64 -5.54 -0.67 1.68
C ARG A 64 -5.01 -1.40 0.46
N GLY A 65 -3.69 -1.47 0.36
CA GLY A 65 -2.99 -2.28 -0.65
C GLY A 65 -2.68 -3.68 -0.13
N MET A 66 -2.60 -4.64 -1.04
CA MET A 66 -2.18 -6.01 -0.78
C MET A 66 -1.41 -6.59 -1.97
N LEU A 67 -0.45 -7.47 -1.66
CA LEU A 67 0.20 -8.32 -2.66
C LEU A 67 -0.12 -9.79 -2.34
N ASP A 68 -1.14 -10.35 -2.96
CA ASP A 68 -1.44 -11.77 -2.84
C ASP A 68 -0.63 -12.60 -3.86
N PRO A 69 -0.17 -13.82 -3.50
CA PRO A 69 -0.39 -14.52 -2.23
C PRO A 69 0.69 -14.23 -1.15
N SER A 70 1.46 -13.14 -1.26
CA SER A 70 2.60 -12.89 -0.34
C SER A 70 2.19 -12.56 1.10
N GLY A 71 0.94 -12.19 1.34
CA GLY A 71 0.48 -11.75 2.66
C GLY A 71 1.01 -10.37 3.07
N TRP A 72 1.61 -9.60 2.15
CA TRP A 72 2.01 -8.21 2.40
C TRP A 72 0.81 -7.27 2.30
N GLY A 73 0.63 -6.46 3.33
CA GLY A 73 -0.36 -5.39 3.39
C GLY A 73 0.29 -4.02 3.36
N PHE A 74 -0.39 -3.06 2.74
CA PHE A 74 0.06 -1.68 2.59
C PHE A 74 -1.02 -0.73 3.12
N HIS A 75 -0.62 0.19 3.99
CA HIS A 75 -1.51 1.23 4.49
C HIS A 75 -0.82 2.58 4.51
N ARG A 76 -1.62 3.65 4.37
CA ARG A 76 -1.13 5.01 4.27
C ARG A 76 -0.89 5.60 5.66
N ALA A 77 0.22 6.31 5.83
CA ALA A 77 0.53 7.11 7.01
C ALA A 77 1.16 8.46 6.61
N TRP A 78 0.42 9.55 6.84
CA TRP A 78 0.84 10.93 6.51
C TRP A 78 1.30 11.07 5.06
N TYR A 79 2.63 11.10 4.85
CA TYR A 79 3.31 11.25 3.58
C TYR A 79 4.03 9.97 3.11
N TYR A 80 3.93 8.84 3.82
CA TYR A 80 4.56 7.57 3.44
C TYR A 80 3.59 6.38 3.47
N TRP A 81 4.00 5.29 2.84
CA TRP A 81 3.31 4.01 2.90
C TRP A 81 4.00 3.09 3.88
N VAL A 82 3.24 2.47 4.77
CA VAL A 82 3.72 1.39 5.64
C VAL A 82 3.36 0.07 4.99
N ALA A 83 4.36 -0.81 4.87
CA ALA A 83 4.21 -2.14 4.36
C ALA A 83 4.61 -3.14 5.46
N ASP A 84 3.71 -4.09 5.75
CA ASP A 84 3.95 -5.14 6.74
C ASP A 84 3.64 -6.51 6.12
N GLY A 85 4.44 -7.53 6.43
CA GLY A 85 4.28 -8.87 5.87
C GLY A 85 5.22 -9.91 6.45
N PRO A 86 5.29 -11.11 5.83
CA PRO A 86 6.04 -12.27 6.36
C PRO A 86 7.56 -12.09 6.47
N GLY A 87 8.11 -11.08 5.78
CA GLY A 87 9.54 -10.79 5.80
C GLY A 87 10.22 -10.92 4.43
N ILE A 88 11.06 -9.94 4.09
CA ILE A 88 11.99 -10.03 2.97
C ILE A 88 13.30 -10.68 3.47
N PRO A 89 13.83 -11.72 2.80
CA PRO A 89 15.10 -12.33 3.16
C PRO A 89 16.26 -11.32 3.20
N PRO A 90 17.24 -11.50 4.11
CA PRO A 90 18.32 -10.52 4.31
C PRO A 90 19.06 -10.11 3.03
N GLU A 91 19.30 -11.05 2.12
CA GLU A 91 20.00 -10.81 0.85
C GLU A 91 19.22 -9.95 -0.13
N ASP A 92 17.89 -10.09 -0.21
CA ASP A 92 17.04 -9.24 -1.05
C ASP A 92 16.81 -7.89 -0.35
N ALA A 93 16.65 -7.90 0.98
CA ALA A 93 16.54 -6.68 1.77
C ALA A 93 17.80 -5.81 1.65
N GLN A 94 18.98 -6.43 1.59
CA GLN A 94 20.23 -5.70 1.40
C GLN A 94 20.31 -5.06 0.01
N LYS A 95 19.92 -5.78 -1.05
CA LYS A 95 19.88 -5.21 -2.41
C LYS A 95 18.91 -4.03 -2.49
N LEU A 96 17.72 -4.18 -1.91
CA LEU A 96 16.73 -3.10 -1.84
C LEU A 96 17.28 -1.89 -1.07
N TYR A 97 17.97 -2.13 0.05
CA TYR A 97 18.59 -1.08 0.84
C TYR A 97 19.74 -0.37 0.12
N ASP A 98 20.62 -1.10 -0.56
CA ASP A 98 21.78 -0.52 -1.25
C ASP A 98 21.36 0.49 -2.32
N GLU A 99 20.23 0.27 -2.97
CA GLU A 99 19.70 1.15 -4.01
C GLU A 99 18.69 2.19 -3.50
N PHE A 100 17.80 1.79 -2.58
CA PHE A 100 16.64 2.60 -2.15
C PHE A 100 16.57 2.86 -0.65
N GLY A 101 17.62 2.61 0.14
CA GLY A 101 17.57 2.69 1.61
C GLY A 101 17.22 4.07 2.19
N ALA A 102 17.33 5.14 1.41
CA ALA A 102 16.87 6.47 1.77
C ALA A 102 15.36 6.69 1.55
N GLU A 103 14.72 5.85 0.71
CA GLU A 103 13.32 5.94 0.33
C GLU A 103 12.48 4.80 0.91
N VAL A 104 13.09 3.65 1.16
CA VAL A 104 12.47 2.44 1.71
C VAL A 104 13.17 2.10 3.03
N ARG A 105 12.59 2.59 4.11
CA ARG A 105 13.19 2.54 5.45
C ARG A 105 12.69 1.35 6.24
N ILE A 106 13.61 0.61 6.83
CA ILE A 106 13.29 -0.52 7.70
C ILE A 106 12.58 -0.01 8.96
N GLN A 107 11.38 -0.53 9.23
CA GLN A 107 10.53 -0.16 10.38
C GLN A 107 10.30 1.36 10.54
N GLY A 108 10.45 2.14 9.46
CA GLY A 108 10.37 3.60 9.53
C GLY A 108 11.49 4.27 10.30
N HIS A 109 12.62 3.58 10.52
CA HIS A 109 13.72 4.11 11.30
C HIS A 109 14.39 5.29 10.57
N CYS A 110 14.37 6.49 11.17
CA CYS A 110 14.86 7.73 10.55
C CYS A 110 16.37 7.73 10.26
N GLY A 111 17.16 6.92 10.98
CA GLY A 111 18.58 6.72 10.69
C GLY A 111 18.88 5.81 9.50
N CYS A 112 17.84 5.31 8.82
CA CYS A 112 17.93 4.41 7.66
C CYS A 112 18.98 3.30 7.83
N PRO A 113 18.88 2.46 8.89
CA PRO A 113 19.83 1.38 9.07
C PRO A 113 19.61 0.30 8.01
N GLY A 114 20.68 -0.37 7.61
CA GLY A 114 20.59 -1.55 6.75
C GLY A 114 19.91 -2.74 7.45
N PRO A 115 19.61 -3.82 6.71
CA PRO A 115 18.89 -4.99 7.22
C PRO A 115 19.62 -5.75 8.34
N GLY A 116 20.92 -5.52 8.52
CA GLY A 116 21.66 -5.99 9.70
C GLY A 116 21.04 -5.54 11.04
N TYR A 117 20.26 -4.45 11.04
CA TYR A 117 19.47 -4.02 12.20
C TYR A 117 18.47 -5.06 12.68
N CYS A 118 17.97 -5.90 11.77
CA CYS A 118 17.06 -7.01 12.09
C CYS A 118 17.80 -8.30 12.48
N MET A 119 19.05 -8.19 12.96
CA MET A 119 19.89 -9.30 13.44
C MET A 119 20.09 -10.43 12.41
N GLY A 120 20.01 -10.12 11.12
CA GLY A 120 20.14 -11.11 10.04
C GLY A 120 18.90 -11.98 9.83
N PHE A 121 17.77 -11.66 10.46
CA PHE A 121 16.47 -12.25 10.13
C PHE A 121 15.77 -11.47 9.01
N ALA A 122 14.69 -12.06 8.49
CA ALA A 122 13.87 -11.40 7.48
C ALA A 122 13.24 -10.10 8.01
N VAL A 123 13.14 -9.10 7.14
CA VAL A 123 12.60 -7.78 7.49
C VAL A 123 11.12 -7.73 7.12
N GLY A 124 10.24 -7.69 8.12
CA GLY A 124 8.78 -7.75 7.95
C GLY A 124 8.06 -6.40 7.88
N SER A 125 8.75 -5.28 8.04
CA SER A 125 8.12 -3.95 8.05
C SER A 125 9.00 -2.89 7.40
N TYR A 126 8.40 -2.10 6.50
CA TYR A 126 9.05 -1.04 5.74
C TYR A 126 8.17 0.20 5.63
N HIS A 127 8.80 1.36 5.56
CA HIS A 127 8.16 2.62 5.21
C HIS A 127 8.70 3.09 3.85
N ALA A 128 7.81 3.29 2.88
CA ALA A 128 8.14 3.83 1.57
C ALA A 128 7.73 5.30 1.47
N ASP A 129 8.71 6.19 1.37
CA ASP A 129 8.48 7.64 1.41
C ASP A 129 8.24 8.25 0.01
N THR A 130 8.57 7.52 -1.05
CA THR A 130 8.44 7.97 -2.45
C THR A 130 7.68 6.95 -3.32
N PRO A 131 7.06 7.38 -4.44
CA PRO A 131 6.47 6.46 -5.41
C PRO A 131 7.47 5.44 -5.97
N ARG A 132 8.71 5.88 -6.19
CA ARG A 132 9.81 5.03 -6.66
C ARG A 132 10.14 3.94 -5.64
N GLY A 133 10.30 4.31 -4.36
CA GLY A 133 10.56 3.38 -3.27
C GLY A 133 9.42 2.37 -3.08
N LEU A 134 8.16 2.82 -3.14
CA LEU A 134 7.00 1.93 -3.03
C LEU A 134 6.98 0.88 -4.16
N LYS A 135 7.24 1.32 -5.39
CA LYS A 135 7.34 0.41 -6.53
C LYS A 135 8.52 -0.57 -6.38
N ALA A 136 9.70 -0.09 -5.98
CA ALA A 136 10.88 -0.94 -5.79
C ALA A 136 10.67 -2.02 -4.72
N LEU A 137 9.99 -1.66 -3.61
CA LEU A 137 9.60 -2.60 -2.57
C LEU A 137 8.62 -3.65 -3.12
N ALA A 138 7.57 -3.22 -3.83
CA ALA A 138 6.59 -4.14 -4.42
C ALA A 138 7.23 -5.09 -5.43
N ASP A 139 8.10 -4.60 -6.31
CA ASP A 139 8.81 -5.41 -7.30
C ASP A 139 9.76 -6.42 -6.65
N THR A 140 10.40 -6.04 -5.54
CA THR A 140 11.24 -6.95 -4.75
C THR A 140 10.41 -8.11 -4.20
N ILE A 141 9.25 -7.82 -3.58
CA ILE A 141 8.34 -8.84 -3.03
C ILE A 141 7.84 -9.77 -4.15
N LYS A 142 7.42 -9.20 -5.29
CA LYS A 142 6.98 -9.99 -6.46
C LYS A 142 8.09 -10.86 -7.03
N GLY A 143 9.32 -10.35 -7.08
CA GLY A 143 10.50 -11.10 -7.52
C GLY A 143 10.78 -12.31 -6.63
N ILE A 144 10.66 -12.15 -5.32
CA ILE A 144 10.79 -13.27 -4.36
C ILE A 144 9.71 -14.31 -4.58
N LEU A 145 8.44 -13.89 -4.72
CA LEU A 145 7.32 -14.80 -4.99
C LEU A 145 7.54 -15.61 -6.28
N ALA A 146 7.91 -14.93 -7.37
CA ALA A 146 8.14 -15.58 -8.65
C ALA A 146 9.25 -16.63 -8.57
N ARG A 147 10.36 -16.34 -7.88
CA ARG A 147 11.45 -17.31 -7.65
C ARG A 147 11.01 -18.52 -6.81
N ASN A 148 10.03 -18.33 -5.95
CA ASN A 148 9.45 -19.38 -5.11
C ASN A 148 8.27 -20.11 -5.79
N GLY A 149 7.99 -19.83 -7.07
CA GLY A 149 6.92 -20.50 -7.83
C GLY A 149 5.51 -20.02 -7.52
N HIS A 150 5.38 -18.87 -6.85
CA HIS A 150 4.08 -18.21 -6.64
C HIS A 150 3.82 -17.21 -7.77
N GLU A 151 2.74 -17.41 -8.50
CA GLU A 151 2.28 -16.45 -9.49
C GLU A 151 1.56 -15.29 -8.79
N VAL A 152 2.00 -14.07 -9.05
CA VAL A 152 1.31 -12.86 -8.61
C VAL A 152 0.16 -12.66 -9.58
N VAL A 153 -1.05 -13.03 -9.16
CA VAL A 153 -2.24 -12.91 -10.00
C VAL A 153 -2.68 -11.46 -9.98
N PRO A 154 -2.69 -10.73 -11.11
CA PRO A 154 -3.38 -9.44 -11.16
C PRO A 154 -4.87 -9.72 -10.96
N LEU A 155 -5.41 -9.36 -9.80
CA LEU A 155 -6.86 -9.45 -9.57
C LEU A 155 -7.57 -8.43 -10.47
N PRO A 156 -8.78 -8.75 -10.95
CA PRO A 156 -9.57 -7.79 -11.71
C PRO A 156 -9.80 -6.54 -10.85
N VAL A 157 -9.39 -5.40 -11.38
CA VAL A 157 -9.70 -4.07 -10.85
C VAL A 157 -11.22 -4.01 -10.74
N THR A 158 -11.76 -3.84 -9.52
CA THR A 158 -13.18 -3.93 -9.10
C THR A 158 -13.61 -5.30 -8.52
N ALA A 159 -13.26 -5.53 -7.25
CA ALA A 159 -14.12 -6.31 -6.37
C ALA A 159 -14.60 -5.39 -5.23
N SER A 160 -15.57 -4.53 -5.55
CA SER A 160 -16.45 -3.99 -4.51
C SER A 160 -17.22 -5.19 -3.95
N MET A 161 -16.78 -5.72 -2.82
CA MET A 161 -17.61 -6.65 -2.05
C MET A 161 -18.78 -5.85 -1.48
N GLU A 162 -19.83 -5.67 -2.28
CA GLU A 162 -21.12 -5.22 -1.77
C GLU A 162 -21.63 -6.31 -0.82
N SER A 163 -21.61 -5.97 0.48
CA SER A 163 -22.19 -6.75 1.56
C SER A 163 -23.69 -6.92 1.31
N GLY A 164 -24.08 -8.01 0.64
CA GLY A 164 -25.46 -8.44 0.52
C GLY A 164 -26.04 -8.78 1.89
N ARG A 165 -26.70 -7.80 2.52
CA ARG A 165 -27.58 -8.03 3.67
C ARG A 165 -28.96 -8.37 3.10
N GLN A 166 -29.33 -9.65 3.09
CA GLN A 166 -30.73 -10.04 2.94
C GLN A 166 -31.44 -9.71 4.24
N GLU A 167 -32.38 -8.75 4.19
CA GLU A 167 -33.41 -8.58 5.20
C GLU A 167 -34.49 -9.64 4.91
N GLU A 168 -34.51 -10.73 5.67
CA GLU A 168 -35.67 -11.62 5.70
C GLU A 168 -36.79 -10.92 6.46
N GLY A 169 -37.85 -10.62 5.71
CA GLY A 169 -39.06 -9.98 6.20
C GLY A 169 -39.80 -10.86 7.21
N THR A 170 -40.28 -10.21 8.25
CA THR A 170 -41.38 -10.68 9.09
C THR A 170 -42.62 -10.92 8.23
N ASP A 171 -43.06 -12.18 8.17
CA ASP A 171 -44.38 -12.59 7.69
C ASP A 171 -45.32 -12.70 8.89
N ASP A 172 -46.18 -11.69 9.05
CA ASP A 172 -47.37 -11.72 9.90
C ASP A 172 -48.59 -11.86 8.99
N GLY A 173 -49.29 -12.99 9.03
CA GLY A 173 -50.63 -13.06 8.46
C GLY A 173 -51.18 -14.46 8.17
N GLY A 174 -51.90 -15.04 9.14
CA GLY A 174 -52.77 -16.20 8.96
C GLY A 174 -53.31 -16.79 10.24
#